data_AF-A0A838S0Q9-F1
#
_entry.id   AF-A0A838S0Q9-F1
#
_cell.length_a   1.000
_cell.length_b   1.000
_cell.length_c   1.000
_cell.angle_alpha   90.00
_cell.angle_beta   90.00
_cell.angle_gamma   90.00
#
_symmetry.space_group_name_H-M   'P 1'
#
loop_
_entity.id
_entity.type
_entity.pdbx_description
1 polymer ?
#
loop_
_entity_poly.entity_id
_entity_poly.type
_entity_poly.pdbx_seq_one_letter_code
_entity_poly.pdbx_strand_id
1 'polypeptide(L)'
;IKKEIDYAFSVGVLHHLPDAHRGFLSLASKVKPGGHLSAWVYGAENNEWITRWVSPMRERLTSRINPGALLHVSKLPTAFVYLATKLIYRPLNRVAGGAVARHLFYNNYLMAISGFGWKEQHTIVFDHLVAPTAHYIPRGAFEQWWRDIDATDVSIQWHNKNSWRGFGRV
;
A
#
# COMPACT_ATOMS: atom_id res chain seq x y z
N ILE A 1 6.58 -29.08 5.32
CA ILE A 1 7.75 -28.17 5.24
C ILE A 1 8.14 -27.80 6.67
N LYS A 2 9.43 -27.81 7.00
CA LYS A 2 9.92 -27.57 8.36
C LYS A 2 9.74 -26.08 8.73
N LYS A 3 9.29 -25.82 9.95
CA LYS A 3 9.18 -24.46 10.50
C LYS A 3 10.55 -24.05 11.05
N GLU A 4 11.22 -23.10 10.39
CA GLU A 4 12.62 -22.73 10.70
C GLU A 4 12.83 -21.23 10.86
N ILE A 5 11.80 -20.41 10.64
CA ILE A 5 11.91 -18.95 10.68
C ILE A 5 11.41 -18.41 12.02
N ASP A 6 12.24 -17.65 12.74
CA ASP A 6 11.85 -16.99 13.99
C ASP A 6 11.03 -15.71 13.76
N TYR A 7 11.28 -15.02 12.65
CA TYR A 7 10.60 -13.80 12.25
C TYR A 7 10.45 -13.73 10.72
N ALA A 8 9.22 -13.58 10.23
CA ALA A 8 8.93 -13.36 8.82
C ALA A 8 8.30 -11.98 8.58
N PHE A 9 8.50 -11.42 7.40
CA PHE A 9 7.77 -10.23 6.98
C PHE A 9 7.41 -10.22 5.50
N SER A 10 6.34 -9.52 5.17
CA SER A 10 5.99 -9.17 3.79
C SER A 10 5.55 -7.72 3.71
N VAL A 11 6.32 -6.91 2.99
CA VAL A 11 6.09 -5.47 2.86
C VAL A 11 5.81 -5.16 1.41
N GLY A 12 4.54 -4.93 1.07
CA GLY A 12 4.19 -4.46 -0.26
C GLY A 12 4.08 -5.58 -1.32
N VAL A 13 3.97 -6.84 -0.90
CA VAL A 13 4.05 -7.99 -1.82
C VAL A 13 2.76 -8.80 -1.89
N LEU A 14 2.19 -9.21 -0.75
CA LEU A 14 1.07 -10.16 -0.70
C LEU A 14 -0.13 -9.76 -1.58
N HIS A 15 -0.45 -8.46 -1.60
CA HIS A 15 -1.59 -7.93 -2.34
C HIS A 15 -1.41 -7.90 -3.87
N HIS A 16 -0.22 -8.21 -4.37
CA HIS A 16 0.04 -8.42 -5.80
C HIS A 16 -0.05 -9.89 -6.20
N LEU A 17 -0.19 -10.82 -5.25
CA LEU A 17 -0.37 -12.24 -5.55
C LEU A 17 -1.78 -12.51 -6.09
N PRO A 18 -1.95 -13.51 -6.98
CA PRO A 18 -3.26 -13.95 -7.44
C PRO A 18 -4.20 -14.36 -6.30
N ASP A 19 -3.63 -14.90 -5.22
CA ASP A 19 -4.34 -15.19 -3.97
C ASP A 19 -3.49 -14.71 -2.79
N ALA A 20 -3.76 -13.49 -2.35
CA ALA A 20 -3.05 -12.84 -1.26
C ALA A 20 -3.21 -13.58 0.08
N HIS A 21 -4.38 -14.17 0.32
CA HIS A 21 -4.66 -14.93 1.54
C HIS A 21 -3.84 -16.20 1.60
N ARG A 22 -3.85 -17.03 0.53
CA ARG A 22 -2.99 -18.22 0.46
C ARG A 22 -1.52 -17.88 0.56
N GLY A 23 -1.10 -16.75 -0.03
CA GLY A 23 0.26 -16.24 0.13
C GLY A 23 0.62 -15.97 1.59
N PHE A 24 -0.28 -15.34 2.35
CA PHE A 24 -0.12 -15.08 3.78
C PHE A 24 -0.04 -16.39 4.58
N LEU A 25 -0.96 -17.33 4.37
CA LEU A 25 -0.95 -18.64 5.04
C LEU A 25 0.34 -19.42 4.75
N SER A 26 0.80 -19.38 3.50
CA SER A 26 2.05 -20.04 3.08
C SER A 26 3.26 -19.44 3.79
N LEU A 27 3.33 -18.11 3.92
CA LEU A 27 4.39 -17.43 4.65
C LEU A 27 4.37 -17.79 6.15
N ALA A 28 3.19 -17.72 6.79
CA ALA A 28 3.00 -18.09 8.19
C ALA A 28 3.40 -19.55 8.46
N SER A 29 3.14 -20.46 7.52
CA SER A 29 3.51 -21.88 7.65
C SER A 29 5.01 -22.15 7.82
N LYS A 30 5.88 -21.17 7.52
CA LYS A 30 7.34 -21.27 7.67
C LYS A 30 7.84 -20.75 9.02
N VAL A 31 7.01 -19.99 9.73
CA VAL A 31 7.32 -19.40 11.03
C VAL A 31 7.22 -20.47 12.10
N LYS A 32 8.21 -20.52 13.00
CA LYS A 32 8.21 -21.41 14.17
C LYS A 32 7.03 -21.08 15.10
N PRO A 33 6.48 -22.07 15.83
CA PRO A 33 5.56 -21.77 16.93
C PRO A 33 6.25 -20.84 17.94
N GLY A 34 5.56 -19.78 18.34
CA GLY A 34 6.07 -18.69 19.16
C GLY A 34 6.89 -17.64 18.41
N GLY A 35 7.13 -17.80 17.10
CA GLY A 35 7.79 -16.82 16.24
C GLY A 35 6.85 -15.68 15.81
N HIS A 36 7.35 -14.73 15.03
CA HIS A 36 6.60 -13.52 14.70
C HIS A 36 6.45 -13.30 13.20
N LEU A 37 5.38 -12.59 12.83
CA LEU A 37 5.07 -12.24 11.45
C LEU A 37 4.64 -10.77 11.37
N SER A 38 5.16 -10.05 10.38
CA SER A 38 4.67 -8.72 9.97
C SER A 38 4.19 -8.72 8.53
N ALA A 39 3.06 -8.09 8.25
CA ALA A 39 2.56 -7.92 6.89
C ALA A 39 2.07 -6.50 6.64
N TRP A 40 2.39 -5.95 5.47
CA TRP A 40 1.85 -4.68 4.98
C TRP A 40 1.16 -4.88 3.63
N VAL A 41 -0.13 -4.55 3.58
CA VAL A 41 -0.99 -4.71 2.40
C VAL A 41 -1.77 -3.43 2.09
N TYR A 42 -2.09 -3.21 0.81
CA TYR A 42 -2.98 -2.12 0.42
C TYR A 42 -4.38 -2.34 0.98
N GLY A 43 -4.96 -1.30 1.58
CA GLY A 43 -6.26 -1.37 2.24
C GLY A 43 -7.38 -1.00 1.28
N ALA A 44 -8.55 -1.64 1.36
CA ALA A 44 -9.71 -1.24 0.55
C ALA A 44 -10.22 0.16 0.93
N GLU A 45 -10.19 0.44 2.23
CA GLU A 45 -10.70 1.67 2.82
C GLU A 45 -9.86 2.89 2.38
N ASN A 46 -10.56 3.97 2.00
CA ASN A 46 -10.02 5.22 1.43
C ASN A 46 -9.37 5.07 0.03
N ASN A 47 -9.40 3.88 -0.56
CA ASN A 47 -8.85 3.60 -1.89
C ASN A 47 -9.94 3.33 -2.94
N GLU A 48 -11.21 3.62 -2.65
CA GLU A 48 -12.30 3.37 -3.60
C GLU A 48 -12.11 4.15 -4.92
N TRP A 49 -11.49 5.33 -4.86
CA TRP A 49 -11.17 6.10 -6.05
C TRP A 49 -10.11 5.40 -6.93
N ILE A 50 -9.16 4.68 -6.32
CA ILE A 50 -8.17 3.91 -7.06
C ILE A 50 -8.84 2.71 -7.71
N THR A 51 -9.62 1.94 -6.95
CA THR A 51 -10.30 0.75 -7.48
C THR A 51 -11.34 1.09 -8.54
N ARG A 52 -12.01 2.25 -8.44
CA ARG A 52 -13.04 2.68 -9.39
C ARG A 52 -12.50 3.34 -10.65
N TRP A 53 -11.39 4.08 -10.58
CA TRP A 53 -10.91 4.90 -11.70
C TRP A 53 -9.53 4.49 -12.21
N VAL A 54 -8.57 4.29 -11.31
CA VAL A 54 -7.18 3.98 -11.68
C VAL A 54 -7.04 2.53 -12.08
N SER A 55 -7.60 1.57 -11.34
CA SER A 55 -7.52 0.15 -11.67
C SER A 55 -8.11 -0.19 -13.06
N PRO A 56 -9.31 0.31 -13.45
CA PRO A 56 -9.82 0.05 -14.79
C PRO A 56 -8.98 0.67 -15.91
N MET A 57 -8.47 1.89 -15.71
CA MET A 57 -7.53 2.51 -16.65
C MET A 57 -6.25 1.68 -16.76
N ARG A 58 -5.75 1.18 -15.63
CA ARG A 58 -4.56 0.35 -15.55
C ARG A 58 -4.70 -0.97 -16.29
N GLU A 59 -5.75 -1.71 -16.02
CA GLU A 59 -6.02 -3.04 -16.60
C GLU A 59 -6.36 -2.97 -18.10
N ARG A 60 -7.02 -1.89 -18.54
CA ARG A 60 -7.47 -1.76 -19.93
C ARG A 60 -6.47 -1.07 -20.83
N LEU A 61 -5.67 -0.13 -20.29
CA LEU A 61 -4.82 0.75 -21.08
C LEU A 61 -3.36 0.70 -20.64
N THR A 62 -3.03 1.19 -19.44
CA THR A 62 -1.63 1.51 -19.13
C THR A 62 -0.74 0.30 -18.94
N SER A 63 -1.26 -0.81 -18.39
CA SER A 63 -0.50 -2.07 -18.24
C SER A 63 -0.10 -2.71 -19.58
N ARG A 64 -0.72 -2.30 -20.69
CA ARG A 64 -0.42 -2.81 -22.04
C ARG A 64 0.57 -1.93 -22.80
N ILE A 65 0.88 -0.75 -22.27
CA ILE A 65 1.87 0.17 -22.86
C ILE A 65 3.27 -0.38 -22.57
N ASN A 66 4.20 -0.20 -23.52
CA ASN A 66 5.60 -0.50 -23.27
C ASN A 66 6.10 0.24 -21.99
N PRO A 67 6.73 -0.46 -21.03
CA PRO A 67 7.13 0.16 -19.76
C PRO A 67 8.01 1.41 -19.90
N GLY A 68 8.89 1.45 -20.90
CA GLY A 68 9.72 2.63 -21.18
C GLY A 68 8.89 3.84 -21.59
N ALA A 69 7.92 3.64 -22.50
CA ALA A 69 7.00 4.71 -22.89
C ALA A 69 6.10 5.16 -21.72
N LEU A 70 5.59 4.20 -20.94
CA LEU A 70 4.75 4.50 -19.77
C LEU A 70 5.52 5.29 -18.71
N LEU A 71 6.82 5.04 -18.53
CA LEU A 71 7.69 5.80 -17.64
C LEU A 71 7.79 7.28 -18.06
N HIS A 72 7.79 7.57 -19.36
CA HIS A 72 7.77 8.96 -19.83
C HIS A 72 6.38 9.59 -19.68
N VAL A 73 5.32 8.86 -20.02
CA VAL A 73 3.93 9.32 -19.87
C VAL A 73 3.60 9.63 -18.41
N SER A 74 4.09 8.82 -17.47
CA SER A 74 3.81 8.99 -16.04
C SER A 74 4.43 10.25 -15.43
N LYS A 75 5.35 10.94 -16.13
CA LYS A 75 5.89 12.24 -15.69
C LYS A 75 4.79 13.31 -15.58
N LEU A 76 3.78 13.26 -16.45
CA LEU A 76 2.69 14.24 -16.42
C LEU A 76 1.83 14.12 -15.15
N PRO A 77 1.23 12.96 -14.82
CA PRO A 77 0.54 12.80 -13.53
C PRO A 77 1.47 13.00 -12.34
N THR A 78 2.75 12.64 -12.45
CA THR A 78 3.76 12.93 -11.41
C THR A 78 3.91 14.44 -11.18
N ALA A 79 3.92 15.27 -12.22
CA ALA A 79 4.03 16.72 -12.07
C ALA A 79 2.88 17.28 -11.24
N PHE A 80 1.64 16.81 -11.47
CA PHE A 80 0.49 17.23 -10.67
C PHE A 80 0.62 16.80 -9.20
N VAL A 81 0.99 15.55 -8.94
CA VAL A 81 1.21 15.05 -7.56
C VAL A 81 2.36 15.80 -6.88
N TYR A 82 3.46 16.02 -7.59
CA TYR A 82 4.63 16.71 -7.06
C TYR A 82 4.31 18.16 -6.70
N LEU A 83 3.68 18.92 -7.60
CA LEU A 83 3.28 20.29 -7.33
C LEU A 83 2.26 20.36 -6.20
N ALA A 84 1.24 19.50 -6.20
CA ALA A 84 0.26 19.47 -5.12
C ALA A 84 0.93 19.18 -3.76
N THR A 85 1.80 18.17 -3.69
CA THR A 85 2.45 17.79 -2.42
C THR A 85 3.36 18.90 -1.90
N LYS A 86 4.10 19.59 -2.78
CA LYS A 86 5.04 20.65 -2.39
C LYS A 86 4.37 22.00 -2.11
N LEU A 87 3.35 22.37 -2.88
CA LEU A 87 2.73 23.70 -2.83
C LEU A 87 1.44 23.75 -2.01
N ILE A 88 0.78 22.63 -1.78
CA ILE A 88 -0.50 22.57 -1.06
C ILE A 88 -0.35 21.76 0.22
N TYR A 89 -0.08 20.45 0.11
CA TYR A 89 -0.12 19.56 1.27
C TYR A 89 0.95 19.92 2.31
N ARG A 90 2.21 20.09 1.90
CA ARG A 90 3.30 20.41 2.81
C ARG A 90 3.12 21.74 3.57
N PRO A 91 2.81 22.88 2.92
CA PRO A 91 2.61 24.13 3.65
C PRO A 91 1.34 24.12 4.52
N LEU A 92 0.22 23.58 4.04
CA LEU A 92 -1.03 23.56 4.83
C LEU A 92 -0.93 22.70 6.09
N ASN A 93 -0.19 21.58 6.03
CA ASN A 93 0.07 20.76 7.22
C ASN A 93 1.04 21.46 8.20
N ARG A 94 1.88 22.40 7.75
CA ARG A 94 2.82 23.16 8.59
C ARG A 94 2.21 24.41 9.24
N VAL A 95 1.43 25.18 8.49
CA VAL A 95 1.00 26.53 8.89
C VAL A 95 -0.30 26.54 9.71
N ALA A 96 -1.15 25.51 9.60
CA ALA A 96 -2.49 25.51 10.22
C ALA A 96 -2.67 24.50 11.37
N GLY A 97 -1.58 24.07 12.03
CA GLY A 97 -1.65 22.99 13.04
C GLY A 97 -2.32 21.71 12.53
N GLY A 98 -2.35 21.53 11.21
CA GLY A 98 -3.05 20.47 10.52
C GLY A 98 -4.59 20.56 10.52
N ALA A 99 -5.25 21.50 11.21
CA ALA A 99 -6.72 21.47 11.42
C ALA A 99 -7.54 21.57 10.13
N VAL A 100 -7.11 22.41 9.19
CA VAL A 100 -7.70 22.45 7.84
C VAL A 100 -7.19 21.28 7.00
N ALA A 101 -5.89 20.96 7.11
CA ALA A 101 -5.26 19.89 6.33
C ALA A 101 -5.88 18.50 6.56
N ARG A 102 -6.45 18.22 7.74
CA ARG A 102 -7.15 16.94 8.04
C ARG A 102 -8.26 16.61 7.04
N HIS A 103 -8.89 17.64 6.48
CA HIS A 103 -10.02 17.52 5.57
C HIS A 103 -9.58 17.46 4.10
N LEU A 104 -8.28 17.66 3.81
CA LEU A 104 -7.77 17.49 2.46
C LEU A 104 -7.90 16.03 2.05
N PHE A 105 -8.33 15.83 0.80
CA PHE A 105 -8.39 14.52 0.19
C PHE A 105 -7.05 13.79 0.35
N TYR A 106 -7.10 12.55 0.87
CA TYR A 106 -5.95 11.66 0.97
C TYR A 106 -4.73 12.27 1.71
N ASN A 107 -4.99 13.21 2.65
CA ASN A 107 -3.95 14.03 3.28
C ASN A 107 -2.84 13.22 3.93
N ASN A 108 -3.17 12.14 4.65
CA ASN A 108 -2.17 11.34 5.37
C ASN A 108 -1.12 10.75 4.42
N TYR A 109 -1.55 10.25 3.27
CA TYR A 109 -0.64 9.72 2.25
C TYR A 109 0.12 10.81 1.49
N LEU A 110 -0.59 11.84 1.01
CA LEU A 110 0.04 12.91 0.23
C LEU A 110 1.02 13.75 1.08
N MET A 111 0.73 13.92 2.36
CA MET A 111 1.68 14.50 3.31
C MET A 111 2.88 13.57 3.54
N ALA A 112 2.69 12.26 3.68
CA ALA A 112 3.78 11.30 3.85
C ALA A 112 4.78 11.33 2.67
N ILE A 113 4.28 11.38 1.43
CA ILE A 113 5.15 11.45 0.24
C ILE A 113 5.64 12.89 -0.06
N SER A 114 5.16 13.91 0.65
CA SER A 114 5.58 15.30 0.43
C SER A 114 7.05 15.56 0.75
N GLY A 115 7.68 14.69 1.56
CA GLY A 115 9.11 14.71 1.83
C GLY A 115 9.96 14.23 0.65
N PHE A 116 9.39 13.42 -0.24
CA PHE A 116 10.12 12.77 -1.34
C PHE A 116 10.47 13.73 -2.48
N GLY A 117 11.55 13.43 -3.20
CA GLY A 117 11.97 14.16 -4.39
C GLY A 117 11.10 13.79 -5.60
N TRP A 118 11.42 14.41 -6.74
CA TRP A 118 10.74 14.11 -8.01
C TRP A 118 10.86 12.63 -8.37
N LYS A 119 12.07 12.07 -8.26
CA LYS A 119 12.38 10.71 -8.70
C LYS A 119 11.52 9.68 -7.97
N GLU A 120 11.44 9.77 -6.65
CA GLU A 120 10.69 8.82 -5.83
C GLU A 120 9.17 8.94 -6.09
N GLN A 121 8.64 10.16 -6.20
CA GLN A 121 7.22 10.34 -6.54
C GLN A 121 6.91 9.86 -7.96
N HIS A 122 7.83 10.02 -8.91
CA HIS A 122 7.70 9.51 -10.27
C HIS A 122 7.62 7.99 -10.29
N THR A 123 8.48 7.31 -9.54
CA THR A 123 8.42 5.85 -9.38
C THR A 123 7.10 5.41 -8.77
N ILE A 124 6.62 6.07 -7.71
CA ILE A 124 5.33 5.76 -7.08
C ILE A 124 4.17 5.86 -8.09
N VAL A 125 4.11 6.95 -8.85
CA VAL A 125 3.06 7.14 -9.86
C VAL A 125 3.18 6.12 -10.98
N PHE A 126 4.41 5.84 -11.45
CA PHE A 126 4.66 4.81 -12.45
C PHE A 126 4.20 3.43 -11.98
N ASP A 127 4.54 3.03 -10.76
CA ASP A 127 4.17 1.73 -10.18
C ASP A 127 2.66 1.54 -10.11
N HIS A 128 1.92 2.61 -9.76
CA HIS A 128 0.46 2.61 -9.78
C HIS A 128 -0.12 2.38 -11.19
N LEU A 129 0.61 2.70 -12.26
CA LEU A 129 0.16 2.60 -13.65
C LEU A 129 0.66 1.32 -14.35
N VAL A 130 1.79 0.77 -13.92
CA VAL A 130 2.43 -0.39 -14.58
C VAL A 130 1.98 -1.73 -13.97
N ALA A 131 1.69 -1.78 -12.67
CA ALA A 131 1.41 -3.03 -11.98
C ALA A 131 0.15 -3.73 -12.56
N PRO A 132 0.24 -4.97 -13.07
CA PRO A 132 -0.89 -5.63 -13.74
C PRO A 132 -2.09 -5.82 -12.82
N THR A 133 -1.83 -6.17 -11.55
CA THR A 133 -2.86 -6.47 -10.56
C THR A 133 -2.44 -5.91 -9.20
N ALA A 134 -3.42 -5.39 -8.46
CA ALA A 134 -3.28 -5.07 -7.04
C ALA A 134 -4.63 -5.26 -6.35
N HIS A 135 -4.67 -6.16 -5.37
CA HIS A 135 -5.84 -6.42 -4.56
C HIS A 135 -5.86 -5.50 -3.35
N TYR A 136 -6.93 -4.72 -3.18
CA TYR A 136 -7.09 -3.86 -2.01
C TYR A 136 -7.86 -4.65 -0.94
N ILE A 137 -7.21 -4.92 0.18
CA ILE A 137 -7.69 -5.84 1.21
C ILE A 137 -8.47 -5.06 2.27
N PRO A 138 -9.78 -5.36 2.47
CA PRO A 138 -10.53 -4.75 3.56
C PRO A 138 -9.95 -5.15 4.92
N ARG A 139 -10.08 -4.28 5.92
CA ARG A 139 -9.58 -4.53 7.27
C ARG A 139 -10.08 -5.84 7.84
N GLY A 140 -11.38 -6.12 7.70
CA GLY A 140 -11.99 -7.35 8.21
C GLY A 140 -11.44 -8.62 7.56
N ALA A 141 -11.09 -8.58 6.28
CA ALA A 141 -10.44 -9.70 5.60
C ALA A 141 -9.01 -9.87 6.11
N PHE A 142 -8.27 -8.78 6.28
CA PHE A 142 -6.91 -8.84 6.82
C PHE A 142 -6.89 -9.34 8.27
N GLU A 143 -7.85 -8.94 9.11
CA GLU A 143 -8.08 -9.50 10.45
C GLU A 143 -8.33 -11.00 10.41
N GLN A 144 -9.13 -11.48 9.46
CA GLN A 144 -9.41 -12.90 9.31
C GLN A 144 -8.14 -13.71 9.02
N TRP A 145 -7.22 -13.19 8.21
CA TRP A 145 -5.97 -13.89 7.91
C TRP A 145 -5.16 -14.21 9.17
N TRP A 146 -5.14 -13.31 10.15
CA TRP A 146 -4.44 -13.54 11.42
C TRP A 146 -5.16 -14.58 12.29
N ARG A 147 -6.51 -14.62 12.24
CA ARG A 147 -7.29 -15.66 12.93
C ARG A 147 -7.07 -17.04 12.31
N ASP A 148 -6.97 -17.11 10.97
CA ASP A 148 -6.81 -18.37 10.23
C ASP A 148 -5.46 -19.06 10.48
N ILE A 149 -4.49 -18.36 11.08
CA ILE A 149 -3.19 -18.92 11.50
C ILE A 149 -3.07 -19.06 13.02
N ASP A 150 -4.17 -18.89 13.77
CA ASP A 150 -4.21 -18.91 15.23
C ASP A 150 -3.21 -17.93 15.88
N ALA A 151 -2.95 -16.79 15.24
CA ALA A 151 -1.98 -15.83 15.74
C ALA A 151 -2.45 -15.15 17.04
N THR A 152 -1.50 -14.91 17.92
CA THR A 152 -1.67 -14.18 19.19
C THR A 152 -0.98 -12.83 19.13
N ASP A 153 -1.27 -11.95 20.10
CA ASP A 153 -0.70 -10.60 20.18
C ASP A 153 -0.86 -9.76 18.89
N VAL A 154 -1.98 -9.97 18.19
CA VAL A 154 -2.24 -9.38 16.88
C VAL A 154 -2.53 -7.87 17.00
N SER A 155 -1.76 -7.07 16.26
CA SER A 155 -1.93 -5.63 16.13
C SER A 155 -2.10 -5.27 14.66
N ILE A 156 -3.22 -4.63 14.32
CA ILE A 156 -3.48 -4.12 12.97
C ILE A 156 -3.67 -2.61 13.04
N GLN A 157 -2.85 -1.90 12.29
CA GLN A 157 -2.76 -0.45 12.32
C GLN A 157 -2.75 0.13 10.92
N TRP A 158 -3.20 1.36 10.81
CA TRP A 158 -3.04 2.14 9.59
C TRP A 158 -1.56 2.34 9.24
N HIS A 159 -1.27 2.32 7.94
CA HIS A 159 -0.14 2.98 7.34
C HIS A 159 -0.69 4.06 6.39
N ASN A 160 -0.43 5.31 6.72
CA ASN A 160 -0.85 6.51 5.97
C ASN A 160 -2.36 6.60 5.63
N LYS A 161 -3.22 5.90 6.39
CA LYS A 161 -4.67 5.76 6.17
C LYS A 161 -5.07 5.22 4.79
N ASN A 162 -4.17 4.52 4.10
CA ASN A 162 -4.45 3.90 2.80
C ASN A 162 -4.01 2.45 2.72
N SER A 163 -3.46 1.91 3.79
CA SER A 163 -2.94 0.55 3.83
C SER A 163 -2.88 0.03 5.26
N TRP A 164 -2.83 -1.29 5.40
CA TRP A 164 -2.84 -1.99 6.68
C TRP A 164 -1.47 -2.56 6.98
N ARG A 165 -0.97 -2.30 8.19
CA ARG A 165 0.17 -3.02 8.79
C ARG A 165 -0.37 -3.94 9.86
N GLY A 166 -0.04 -5.22 9.76
CA GLY A 166 -0.35 -6.24 10.75
C GLY A 166 0.93 -6.80 11.34
N PHE A 167 0.90 -7.09 12.62
CA PHE A 167 1.92 -7.81 13.36
C PHE A 167 1.23 -8.85 14.25
N GLY A 168 1.83 -10.02 14.42
CA GLY A 168 1.34 -11.04 15.34
C GLY A 168 2.37 -12.14 15.59
N ARG A 169 2.07 -12.96 16.60
CA ARG A 169 2.87 -14.12 17.00
C ARG A 169 2.18 -15.40 16.53
N VAL A 170 2.92 -16.26 15.81
CA VAL A 170 2.46 -17.53 15.21
C VAL A 170 2.62 -18.68 16.20
#